data_AF-G4Z0A1-F1
#
_entry.id   AF-G4Z0A1-F1
#
_cell.length_a   1.000
_cell.length_b   1.000
_cell.length_c   1.000
_cell.angle_alpha   90.00
_cell.angle_beta   90.00
_cell.angle_gamma   90.00
#
_symmetry.space_group_name_H-M   'P 1'
#
loop_
_entity.id
_entity.type
_entity.pdbx_description
1 polymer ?
#
loop_
_entity_poly.entity_id
_entity_poly.type
_entity_poly.pdbx_seq_one_letter_code
_entity_poly.pdbx_strand_id
1 'polypeptide(L)'
;MGVTWQEKQLYHEVASHLEGEAQRWFATVMESVPEDEENISTLDGMLRAKYMTQRTGPEVVDLLNARRQIRGERLIEYAQSLREIGERGDVGEDWLVNAFLKGMSSPEGATHVRGHRPQTLDEAVSLAVPHIGEYG
;
A
#
# COMPACT_ATOMS: atom_id res chain seq x y z
N MET A 1 13.71 -13.44 -20.67
CA MET A 1 12.70 -12.72 -21.48
C MET A 1 11.43 -12.69 -20.64
N GLY A 2 10.93 -11.50 -20.29
CA GLY A 2 9.71 -11.36 -19.48
C GLY A 2 8.48 -11.52 -20.35
N VAL A 3 7.54 -12.35 -19.93
CA VAL A 3 6.23 -12.44 -20.57
C VAL A 3 5.44 -11.20 -20.15
N THR A 4 5.04 -10.37 -21.11
CA THR A 4 4.08 -9.29 -20.88
C THR A 4 2.68 -9.90 -20.87
N TRP A 5 2.13 -10.08 -19.68
CA TRP A 5 0.77 -10.60 -19.47
C TRP A 5 -0.26 -9.47 -19.64
N GLN A 6 -1.39 -9.77 -20.29
CA GLN A 6 -2.55 -8.88 -20.31
C GLN A 6 -3.32 -9.00 -18.97
N GLU A 7 -3.98 -7.94 -18.51
CA GLU A 7 -4.65 -7.90 -17.20
C GLU A 7 -5.67 -9.03 -17.02
N LYS A 8 -6.44 -9.35 -18.06
CA LYS A 8 -7.40 -10.46 -18.05
C LYS A 8 -6.73 -11.84 -17.96
N GLN A 9 -5.56 -12.01 -18.59
CA GLN A 9 -4.79 -13.25 -18.45
C GLN A 9 -4.24 -13.39 -17.04
N LEU A 10 -3.74 -12.29 -16.47
CA LEU A 10 -3.25 -12.26 -15.09
C LEU A 10 -4.37 -12.54 -14.08
N TYR A 11 -5.58 -12.00 -14.31
CA TYR A 11 -6.76 -12.28 -13.52
C TYR A 11 -7.06 -13.78 -13.43
N HIS A 12 -7.15 -14.48 -14.58
CA HIS A 12 -7.41 -15.91 -14.59
C HIS A 12 -6.23 -16.75 -14.05
N GLU A 13 -4.99 -16.32 -14.29
CA GLU A 13 -3.80 -17.02 -13.78
C GLU A 13 -3.76 -16.97 -12.25
N VAL A 14 -3.93 -15.79 -11.64
CA VAL A 14 -3.97 -15.62 -10.18
C VAL A 14 -5.16 -16.37 -9.59
N ALA A 15 -6.34 -16.29 -10.24
CA ALA A 15 -7.50 -17.05 -9.84
C ALA A 15 -7.27 -18.57 -9.82
N SER A 16 -6.52 -19.10 -10.80
CA SER A 16 -6.22 -20.53 -10.88
C SER A 16 -5.29 -21.02 -9.76
N HIS A 17 -4.53 -20.11 -9.13
CA HIS A 17 -3.68 -20.38 -7.98
C HIS A 17 -4.43 -20.27 -6.64
N LEU A 18 -5.70 -19.88 -6.63
CA LEU A 18 -6.51 -19.91 -5.41
C LEU A 18 -6.82 -21.35 -5.05
N GLU A 19 -6.56 -21.71 -3.79
CA GLU A 19 -6.79 -23.05 -3.27
C GLU A 19 -7.77 -23.03 -2.10
N GLY A 20 -8.39 -24.19 -1.83
CA GLY A 20 -9.19 -24.41 -0.64
C GLY A 20 -10.43 -23.52 -0.54
N GLU A 21 -10.53 -22.75 0.55
CA GLU A 21 -11.67 -21.85 0.78
C GLU A 21 -11.69 -20.66 -0.19
N ALA A 22 -10.52 -20.12 -0.55
CA ALA A 22 -10.43 -18.99 -1.48
C ALA A 22 -10.91 -19.37 -2.88
N GLN A 23 -10.59 -20.57 -3.35
CA GLN A 23 -11.09 -21.09 -4.62
C GLN A 23 -12.63 -21.19 -4.65
N ARG A 24 -13.22 -21.78 -3.60
CA ARG A 24 -14.68 -21.97 -3.50
C ARG A 24 -15.43 -20.64 -3.41
N TRP A 25 -14.88 -19.71 -2.64
CA TRP A 25 -15.43 -18.36 -2.54
C TRP A 25 -15.34 -17.64 -3.88
N PHE A 26 -14.18 -17.65 -4.54
CA PHE A 26 -13.96 -16.98 -5.82
C PHE A 26 -14.88 -17.53 -6.92
N ALA A 27 -15.03 -18.85 -7.02
CA ALA A 27 -15.98 -19.48 -7.94
C ALA A 27 -17.44 -19.02 -7.72
N THR A 28 -17.80 -18.67 -6.49
CA THR A 28 -19.14 -18.17 -6.15
C THR A 28 -19.33 -16.71 -6.55
N VAL A 29 -18.31 -15.87 -6.34
CA VAL A 29 -18.39 -14.43 -6.60
C VAL A 29 -18.17 -14.09 -8.07
N MET A 30 -17.35 -14.87 -8.78
CA MET A 30 -17.08 -14.72 -10.21
C MET A 30 -18.34 -14.71 -11.08
N GLU A 31 -19.36 -15.51 -10.74
CA GLU A 31 -20.64 -15.52 -11.48
C GLU A 31 -21.35 -14.16 -11.48
N SER A 32 -21.00 -13.27 -10.55
CA SER A 32 -21.54 -11.92 -10.43
C SER A 32 -20.68 -10.83 -11.07
N VAL A 33 -19.46 -11.15 -11.49
CA VAL A 33 -18.53 -10.18 -12.10
C VAL A 33 -18.74 -10.15 -13.62
N PRO A 34 -19.08 -9.00 -14.22
CA PRO A 34 -19.16 -8.85 -15.68
C PRO A 34 -17.83 -9.14 -16.38
N GLU A 35 -17.86 -9.71 -17.59
CA GLU A 35 -16.63 -10.05 -18.35
C GLU A 35 -15.71 -8.85 -18.64
N ASP A 36 -16.27 -7.64 -18.69
CA ASP A 36 -15.56 -6.37 -18.87
C ASP A 36 -14.89 -5.86 -17.58
N GLU A 37 -15.29 -6.38 -16.43
CA GLU A 37 -14.69 -6.09 -15.12
C GLU A 37 -13.68 -7.16 -14.67
N GLU A 38 -13.46 -8.23 -15.45
CA GLU A 38 -12.49 -9.29 -15.18
C GLU A 38 -11.04 -8.83 -15.37
N ASN A 39 -10.53 -8.04 -14.42
CA ASN A 39 -9.16 -7.56 -14.38
C ASN A 39 -8.55 -7.71 -12.98
N ILE A 40 -7.23 -7.54 -12.89
CA ILE A 40 -6.48 -7.77 -11.66
C ILE A 40 -6.90 -6.83 -10.52
N SER A 41 -7.31 -5.60 -10.84
CA SER A 41 -7.76 -4.61 -9.85
C SER A 41 -9.09 -5.04 -9.19
N THR A 42 -10.00 -5.61 -9.98
CA THR A 42 -11.25 -6.19 -9.45
C THR A 42 -10.96 -7.36 -8.53
N LEU A 43 -10.04 -8.26 -8.92
CA LEU A 43 -9.62 -9.38 -8.06
C LEU A 43 -9.01 -8.91 -6.74
N ASP A 44 -8.08 -7.95 -6.80
CA ASP A 44 -7.47 -7.34 -5.62
C ASP A 44 -8.52 -6.74 -4.69
N GLY A 45 -9.45 -5.95 -5.23
CA GLY A 45 -10.57 -5.37 -4.48
C GLY A 45 -11.45 -6.42 -3.79
N MET A 46 -11.81 -7.50 -4.50
CA MET A 46 -12.60 -8.59 -3.93
C MET A 46 -11.84 -9.35 -2.81
N LEU A 47 -10.56 -9.64 -3.02
CA LEU A 47 -9.73 -10.33 -2.03
C LEU A 47 -9.56 -9.47 -0.77
N ARG A 48 -9.32 -8.16 -0.94
CA ARG A 48 -9.26 -7.21 0.18
C ARG A 48 -10.60 -7.14 0.91
N ALA A 49 -11.72 -7.02 0.20
CA ALA A 49 -13.04 -6.98 0.83
C ALA A 49 -13.36 -8.27 1.62
N LYS A 50 -12.91 -9.43 1.14
CA LYS A 50 -13.18 -10.72 1.76
C LYS A 50 -12.26 -11.05 2.94
N TYR A 51 -10.96 -10.78 2.79
CA TYR A 51 -9.92 -11.27 3.69
C TYR A 51 -9.19 -10.18 4.48
N MET A 52 -9.27 -8.91 4.05
CA MET A 52 -8.66 -7.81 4.79
C MET A 52 -9.67 -7.24 5.78
N THR A 53 -9.30 -7.22 7.06
CA THR A 53 -10.10 -6.53 8.08
C THR A 53 -10.01 -5.03 7.87
N GLN A 54 -11.12 -4.43 7.42
CA GLN A 54 -11.28 -3.00 7.31
C GLN A 54 -11.28 -2.36 8.71
N ARG A 55 -10.53 -1.27 8.84
CA ARG A 55 -10.44 -0.41 10.01
C ARG A 55 -11.14 0.89 9.74
N THR A 56 -11.60 1.54 10.80
CA THR A 56 -12.19 2.88 10.67
C THR A 56 -11.10 3.90 10.34
N GLY A 57 -11.46 4.99 9.63
CA GLY A 57 -10.54 6.08 9.34
C GLY A 57 -9.77 6.60 10.58
N PRO A 58 -10.44 6.86 11.73
CA PRO A 58 -9.76 7.27 12.95
C PRO A 58 -8.72 6.25 13.47
N GLU A 59 -9.05 4.96 13.49
CA GLU A 59 -8.11 3.92 13.92
C GLU A 59 -6.86 3.87 13.01
N VAL A 60 -7.05 4.01 11.69
CA VAL A 60 -5.95 4.04 10.72
C VAL A 60 -5.07 5.27 10.95
N VAL A 61 -5.67 6.44 11.15
CA VAL A 61 -4.96 7.68 11.44
C VAL A 61 -4.16 7.57 12.75
N ASP A 62 -4.73 6.98 13.79
CA ASP A 62 -4.02 6.76 15.06
C ASP A 62 -2.82 5.85 14.89
N LEU A 63 -2.96 4.77 14.11
CA LEU A 63 -1.86 3.85 13.81
C LEU A 63 -0.76 4.51 12.97
N LEU A 64 -1.13 5.28 11.94
CA LEU A 64 -0.19 6.06 11.14
C LEU A 64 0.58 7.05 12.02
N ASN A 65 -0.13 7.76 12.92
CA ASN A 65 0.48 8.72 13.84
C ASN A 65 1.32 8.06 14.94
N ALA A 66 1.08 6.80 15.28
CA ALA A 66 1.89 6.04 16.23
C ALA A 66 3.15 5.42 15.58
N ARG A 67 3.11 5.16 14.27
CA ARG A 67 4.19 4.46 13.55
C ARG A 67 5.39 5.38 13.32
N ARG A 68 6.49 5.12 14.03
CA ARG A 68 7.80 5.79 13.89
C ARG A 68 8.79 4.88 13.17
N GLN A 69 9.69 5.45 12.35
CA GLN A 69 10.79 4.70 11.75
C GLN A 69 11.61 4.00 12.84
N ILE A 70 11.77 2.69 12.72
CA ILE A 70 12.51 1.89 13.70
C ILE A 70 14.02 2.03 13.43
N ARG A 71 14.84 1.89 14.48
CA ARG A 71 16.30 1.94 14.32
C ARG A 71 16.78 0.87 13.33
N GLY A 72 17.46 1.31 12.27
CA GLY A 72 17.97 0.42 11.21
C GLY A 72 16.94 0.02 10.16
N GLU A 73 15.73 0.58 10.20
CA GLU A 73 14.72 0.40 9.15
C GLU A 73 15.01 1.33 7.98
N ARG A 74 14.97 0.80 6.75
CA ARG A 74 15.15 1.62 5.55
C ARG A 74 13.92 2.50 5.32
N LEU A 75 14.09 3.69 4.77
CA LEU A 75 13.00 4.61 4.48
C LEU A 75 11.94 4.00 3.53
N ILE A 76 12.37 3.15 2.60
CA ILE A 76 11.46 2.41 1.71
C ILE A 76 10.62 1.39 2.50
N GLU A 77 11.22 0.66 3.43
CA GLU A 77 10.54 -0.33 4.28
C GLU A 77 9.57 0.36 5.26
N TYR A 78 10.00 1.51 5.80
CA TYR A 78 9.18 2.35 6.64
C TYR A 78 7.96 2.88 5.88
N ALA A 79 8.17 3.41 4.67
CA ALA A 79 7.08 3.86 3.81
C ALA A 79 6.12 2.71 3.46
N GLN A 80 6.63 1.52 3.14
CA GLN A 80 5.80 0.34 2.90
C GLN A 80 4.95 -0.01 4.12
N SER A 81 5.53 0.02 5.33
CA SER A 81 4.77 -0.21 6.56
C SER A 81 3.63 0.81 6.75
N LEU A 82 3.82 2.07 6.34
CA LEU A 82 2.76 3.08 6.38
C LEU A 82 1.67 2.80 5.35
N ARG A 83 2.02 2.35 4.15
CA ARG A 83 1.05 1.92 3.13
C ARG A 83 0.19 0.77 3.65
N GLU A 84 0.79 -0.25 4.24
CA GLU A 84 0.06 -1.40 4.78
C GLU A 84 -0.93 -1.01 5.90
N ILE A 85 -0.64 0.05 6.66
CA ILE A 85 -1.59 0.62 7.63
C ILE A 85 -2.72 1.34 6.88
N GLY A 86 -2.37 2.15 5.89
CA GLY A 86 -3.33 2.92 5.10
C GLY A 86 -4.29 2.05 4.30
N GLU A 87 -3.82 0.96 3.71
CA GLU A 87 -4.61 0.01 2.92
C GLU A 87 -5.75 -0.65 3.71
N ARG A 88 -5.67 -0.64 5.05
CA ARG A 88 -6.73 -1.19 5.91
C ARG A 88 -7.88 -0.21 6.13
N GLY A 89 -7.86 0.96 5.53
CA GLY A 89 -8.98 1.89 5.53
C GLY A 89 -8.91 2.88 4.38
N ASP A 90 -9.76 3.91 4.44
CA ASP A 90 -9.85 4.93 3.41
C ASP A 90 -9.06 6.18 3.83
N VAL A 91 -7.73 6.13 3.66
CA VAL A 91 -6.84 7.27 3.93
C VAL A 91 -6.05 7.64 2.68
N GLY A 92 -6.07 8.93 2.35
CA GLY A 92 -5.34 9.47 1.20
C GLY A 92 -3.83 9.65 1.44
N GLU A 93 -3.10 9.92 0.36
CA GLU A 93 -1.65 10.15 0.34
C GLU A 93 -1.20 11.23 1.33
N ASP A 94 -1.99 12.29 1.53
CA ASP A 94 -1.67 13.36 2.49
C ASP A 94 -1.43 12.83 3.92
N TRP A 95 -2.19 11.82 4.34
CA TRP A 95 -2.02 11.18 5.63
C TRP A 95 -0.75 10.35 5.70
N LEU A 96 -0.43 9.63 4.62
CA LEU A 96 0.79 8.82 4.51
C LEU A 96 2.05 9.70 4.50
N VAL A 97 2.06 10.76 3.70
CA VAL A 97 3.14 11.75 3.64
C VAL A 97 3.33 12.41 5.01
N ASN A 98 2.24 12.87 5.64
CA ASN A 98 2.33 13.49 6.96
C ASN A 98 2.83 12.50 8.03
N ALA A 99 2.40 11.23 8.01
CA ALA A 99 2.86 10.21 8.93
C ALA A 99 4.36 9.91 8.74
N PHE A 100 4.79 9.77 7.49
CA PHE A 100 6.19 9.57 7.13
C PHE A 100 7.06 10.70 7.68
N LEU A 101 6.74 11.96 7.35
CA LEU A 101 7.50 13.13 7.79
C LEU A 101 7.51 13.32 9.32
N LYS A 102 6.44 12.92 10.01
CA LYS A 102 6.37 13.00 11.49
C LYS A 102 7.13 11.88 12.18
N GLY A 103 7.24 10.71 11.54
CA GLY A 103 7.84 9.54 12.15
C GLY A 103 9.23 9.15 11.66
N MET A 104 9.77 9.84 10.65
CA MET A 104 11.18 9.75 10.27
C MET A 104 12.10 9.93 11.49
N SER A 105 13.16 9.13 11.53
CA SER A 105 14.18 9.19 12.59
C SER A 105 15.06 10.45 12.51
N SER A 106 15.09 11.12 11.35
CA SER A 106 15.92 12.27 11.04
C SER A 106 15.08 13.56 10.91
N PRO A 107 15.06 14.43 11.94
CA PRO A 107 14.26 15.66 11.92
C PRO A 107 14.71 16.67 10.85
N GLU A 108 16.02 16.72 10.58
CA GLU A 108 16.60 17.59 9.54
C GLU A 108 16.15 17.12 8.15
N GLY A 109 16.25 15.82 7.88
CA GLY A 109 15.74 15.21 6.66
C GLY A 109 14.25 15.43 6.46
N ALA A 110 13.44 15.25 7.52
CA ALA A 110 12.01 15.52 7.47
C ALA A 110 11.70 16.99 7.15
N THR A 111 12.52 17.93 7.65
CA THR A 111 12.36 19.36 7.36
C THR A 111 12.71 19.68 5.89
N HIS A 112 13.79 19.09 5.39
CA HIS A 112 14.19 19.22 3.98
C HIS A 112 13.10 18.72 3.03
N VAL A 113 12.59 17.50 3.26
CA VAL A 113 11.53 16.91 2.44
C VAL A 113 10.25 17.74 2.52
N ARG A 114 9.87 18.21 3.72
CA ARG A 114 8.70 19.09 3.90
C ARG A 114 8.79 20.38 3.08
N GLY A 115 9.99 20.94 2.91
CA GLY A 115 10.21 22.13 2.07
C GLY A 115 9.82 21.94 0.61
N HIS A 116 9.89 20.72 0.10
CA HIS A 116 9.56 20.36 -1.28
C HIS A 116 8.07 20.02 -1.48
N ARG A 117 7.29 19.91 -0.40
CA ARG A 117 5.84 19.64 -0.42
C ARG A 117 5.46 18.43 -1.29
N PRO A 118 6.01 17.24 -1.00
CA PRO A 118 5.66 16.03 -1.75
C PRO A 118 4.17 15.75 -1.63
N GLN A 119 3.57 15.29 -2.74
CA GLN A 119 2.15 14.95 -2.83
C GLN A 119 1.90 13.45 -2.63
N THR A 120 2.95 12.64 -2.72
CA THR A 120 2.86 11.18 -2.56
C THR A 120 3.95 10.69 -1.62
N LEU A 121 3.70 9.55 -0.98
CA LEU A 121 4.67 8.89 -0.14
C LEU A 121 5.95 8.50 -0.93
N ASP A 122 5.81 8.08 -2.18
CA ASP A 122 6.96 7.75 -3.04
C ASP A 122 7.84 8.98 -3.34
N GLU A 123 7.21 10.13 -3.58
CA GLU A 123 7.94 11.38 -3.76
C GLU A 123 8.68 11.76 -2.48
N ALA A 124 8.04 11.63 -1.32
CA ALA A 124 8.66 11.91 -0.03
C ALA A 124 9.88 11.02 0.23
N VAL A 125 9.80 9.72 -0.09
CA VAL A 125 10.94 8.79 0.01
C VAL A 125 12.05 9.15 -0.98
N SER A 126 11.69 9.46 -2.22
CA SER A 126 12.64 9.81 -3.29
C SER A 126 13.41 11.10 -2.99
N LEU A 127 12.79 12.04 -2.27
CA LEU A 127 13.45 13.26 -1.78
C LEU A 127 14.33 13.01 -0.55
N ALA A 128 13.92 12.08 0.32
CA ALA A 128 14.64 11.79 1.56
C ALA A 128 15.96 11.03 1.30
N VAL A 129 15.90 9.91 0.57
CA VAL A 129 17.02 8.98 0.42
C VAL A 129 18.32 9.65 -0.08
N PRO A 130 18.31 10.54 -1.08
CA PRO A 130 19.53 11.22 -1.53
C PRO A 130 20.14 12.18 -0.50
N HIS A 131 19.32 12.73 0.41
CA HIS A 131 19.75 13.75 1.36
C HIS A 131 20.29 13.17 2.67
N ILE A 132 19.64 12.12 3.19
CA ILE A 132 19.94 11.54 4.50
C ILE A 132 20.32 10.05 4.44
N GLY A 133 20.41 9.48 3.24
CA GLY A 133 20.68 8.05 3.03
C GLY A 133 19.45 7.17 3.25
N GLU A 134 19.62 5.87 3.04
CA GLU A 134 18.50 4.92 3.11
C GLU A 134 17.92 4.72 4.52
N TYR A 135 18.66 5.07 5.56
CA TYR A 135 18.29 4.81 6.96
C TYR A 135 17.88 6.06 7.74
N GLY A 136 18.02 7.25 7.17
CA GLY A 136 17.72 8.52 7.83
C GLY A 136 18.88 9.10 8.63
#